data_AF-A0A0R0LZF4-F1
#
_entry.id   AF-A0A0R0LZF4-F1
#
_cell.length_a   1.000
_cell.length_b   1.000
_cell.length_c   1.000
_cell.angle_alpha   90.00
_cell.angle_beta   90.00
_cell.angle_gamma   90.00
#
_symmetry.space_group_name_H-M   'P 1'
#
loop_
_entity.id
_entity.type
_entity.pdbx_description
1 polymer ?
#
loop_
_entity_poly.entity_id
_entity_poly.type
_entity_poly.pdbx_seq_one_letter_code
_entity_poly.pdbx_strand_id
1 'polypeptide(L)' 'MKPILTKSRFLATKVGEAGRSNRSIVEQYLQNNTLPTETDKMNALSY' A
#
# COMPACT_ATOMS: atom_id res chain seq x y z
N MET A 1 -5.60 -24.99 25.45
CA MET A 1 -5.55 -23.59 24.97
C MET A 1 -6.97 -23.13 24.66
N LYS A 2 -7.39 -21.93 25.10
CA LYS A 2 -8.73 -21.40 24.81
C LYS A 2 -8.85 -21.06 23.31
N PRO A 3 -9.83 -21.59 22.57
CA PRO A 3 -9.95 -21.43 21.11
C PRO A 3 -10.06 -19.98 20.62
N ILE A 4 -10.48 -19.07 21.51
CA ILE A 4 -10.57 -17.63 21.25
C ILE A 4 -9.19 -17.02 20.96
N LEU A 5 -8.16 -17.40 21.72
CA LEU A 5 -6.79 -16.89 21.52
C LEU A 5 -6.21 -17.30 20.15
N THR A 6 -6.55 -18.50 19.67
CA THR A 6 -6.08 -19.00 18.37
C THR A 6 -6.73 -18.25 17.21
N LYS A 7 -8.04 -17.98 17.29
CA LYS A 7 -8.77 -17.21 16.26
C LYS A 7 -8.28 -15.77 16.18
N SER A 8 -8.06 -15.11 17.32
CA SER A 8 -7.55 -13.73 17.36
C SER A 8 -6.14 -13.62 16.78
N ARG A 9 -5.26 -14.59 17.07
CA ARG A 9 -3.91 -14.63 16.49
C ARG A 9 -3.94 -14.83 14.98
N PHE A 10 -4.78 -15.74 14.48
CA PHE A 10 -4.95 -15.96 13.04
C PHE A 10 -5.41 -14.70 12.30
N LEU A 11 -6.41 -14.00 12.85
CA LEU A 11 -6.91 -12.76 12.25
C LEU A 11 -5.83 -11.66 12.22
N ALA A 12 -5.09 -11.48 13.32
CA ALA A 12 -4.00 -10.51 13.38
C ALA A 12 -2.91 -10.80 12.34
N THR A 13 -2.55 -12.07 12.13
CA THR A 13 -1.62 -12.48 11.08
C THR A 13 -2.13 -12.14 9.69
N LYS A 14 -3.40 -12.44 9.38
CA LYS A 14 -4.00 -12.15 8.07
C LYS A 14 -4.09 -10.65 7.76
N VAL A 15 -4.44 -9.83 8.75
CA VAL A 15 -4.45 -8.37 8.59
C VAL A 15 -3.03 -7.84 8.35
N GLY A 16 -2.02 -8.36 9.06
CA GLY A 16 -0.61 -8.00 8.84
C GLY A 16 -0.10 -8.38 7.45
N GLU A 17 -0.43 -9.59 6.98
CA GLU A 17 -0.10 -10.06 5.62
C GLU A 17 -0.71 -9.16 4.54
N ALA A 18 -2.00 -8.83 4.66
CA ALA A 18 -2.70 -7.95 3.73
C ALA A 18 -2.12 -6.53 3.70
N GLY A 19 -1.83 -5.95 4.87
CA GLY A 19 -1.19 -4.63 4.98
C GLY A 19 0.19 -4.60 4.31
N ARG A 20 0.99 -5.66 4.51
CA ARG A 20 2.32 -5.79 3.88
C ARG A 20 2.23 -5.93 2.36
N SER A 21 1.26 -6.71 1.87
CA SER A 21 1.03 -6.89 0.43
C SER A 21 0.59 -5.58 -0.24
N ASN A 22 -0.36 -4.85 0.35
CA ASN A 22 -0.80 -3.55 -0.17
C ASN A 22 0.34 -2.54 -0.24
N ARG A 23 1.19 -2.49 0.80
CA ARG A 23 2.36 -1.61 0.81
C ARG A 23 3.32 -1.93 -0.35
N SER A 24 3.59 -3.21 -0.60
CA SER A 24 4.46 -3.65 -1.70
C SER A 24 3.92 -3.22 -3.06
N ILE A 25 2.61 -3.29 -3.27
CA ILE A 25 1.96 -2.86 -4.53
C ILE A 25 2.13 -1.35 -4.74
N VAL A 26 1.92 -0.55 -3.68
CA VAL A 26 2.10 0.90 -3.74
C VAL A 26 3.56 1.27 -4.02
N GLU A 27 4.52 0.65 -3.33
CA GLU A 27 5.95 0.88 -3.54
C GLU A 27 6.36 0.56 -4.99
N GLN A 28 5.89 -0.58 -5.52
CA GLN A 28 6.15 -0.95 -6.91
C GLN A 28 5.49 0.01 -7.90
N TYR A 29 4.28 0.48 -7.63
CA TYR A 29 3.61 1.50 -8.45
C TYR A 29 4.41 2.81 -8.48
N LEU A 30 4.92 3.26 -7.33
CA LEU A 30 5.73 4.48 -7.24
C LEU A 30 7.08 4.35 -7.96
N GLN A 31 7.69 3.17 -7.95
CA GLN A 31 8.94 2.91 -8.68
C GLN A 31 8.75 2.84 -10.19
N ASN A 32 7.64 2.24 -10.64
CA ASN A 32 7.39 1.97 -12.06
C ASN A 32 6.73 3.13 -12.79
N ASN A 33 6.18 4.11 -12.07
CA ASN A 33 5.51 5.26 -12.68
C ASN A 33 6.25 6.54 -12.31
N THR A 34 6.65 7.30 -13.33
CA THR A 34 7.03 8.71 -13.14
C THR A 34 5.76 9.46 -12.74
N LEU A 35 5.59 9.71 -11.44
CA LEU A 35 4.51 10.57 -10.98
C LEU A 35 4.76 11.98 -11.53
N PRO A 36 3.73 12.64 -12.11
CA PRO A 36 3.87 14.01 -12.55
C PRO A 36 4.24 14.86 -11.34
N THR A 37 5.39 15.51 -11.42
CA THR A 37 5.83 16.49 -10.42
C THR A 37 4.92 17.71 -10.49
N GLU A 38 4.93 18.54 -9.44
CA GLU A 38 4.21 19.81 -9.49
C GLU A 38 4.65 20.67 -10.68
N THR A 39 5.92 20.60 -11.07
CA THR A 39 6.47 21.23 -12.27
C THR A 39 5.81 20.73 -13.56
N ASP A 40 5.56 19.42 -13.70
CA ASP A 40 4.86 18.84 -14.87
C ASP A 40 3.41 19.33 -14.95
N LYS A 41 2.75 19.54 -13.81
CA LYS A 41 1.38 20.05 -13.74
C LYS A 41 1.30 21.54 -14.10
N MET A 42 2.27 22.35 -13.66
CA MET A 42 2.29 23.79 -13.99
C MET A 42 2.52 24.05 -15.48
N ASN A 43 3.33 23.22 -16.14
CA ASN A 43 3.55 23.31 -17.58
C ASN A 43 2.30 22.89 -18.39
N ALA A 44 1.51 21.94 -17.91
CA ALA A 44 0.26 21.52 -18.57
C ALA A 44 -0.86 22.58 -18.49
N LEU A 45 -0.80 23.49 -17.50
CA LEU A 45 -1.77 24.58 -17.32
C LEU A 45 -1.39 25.87 -18.07
N SER A 46 -0.18 25.92 -18.65
CA SER A 46 0.31 27.08 -19.42
C SER A 46 0.05 26.99 -20.94
N TYR A 47 -0.67 25.96 -21.41
CA TYR A 47 -1.08 25.80 -22.81
C TYR A 47 -2.54 26.22 -23.04
#